data_AF-A0A485L632-F1
#
_entry.id   AF-A0A485L632-F1
#
_cell.length_a   1.000
_cell.length_b   1.000
_cell.length_c   1.000
_cell.angle_alpha   90.00
_cell.angle_beta   90.00
_cell.angle_gamma   90.00
#
_symmetry.space_group_name_H-M   'P 1'
#
loop_
_entity.id
_entity.type
_entity.pdbx_description
1 polymer ?
#
loop_
_entity_poly.entity_id
_entity_poly.type
_entity_poly.pdbx_seq_one_letter_code
_entity_poly.pdbx_strand_id
1 'polypeptide(L)'
;MQYLFQFQDPQPRCVFCSANETYQHFLFACPFGQSVWQPFKQLQRLLECAFPRNAFELLFETPKPSDGYYVRGYLKIWPIVRACVCYQIWLQRADRTFRVDLPFKSPLEISLQAAGLIKLHLRQLLQDLQLKKGYIKVFNVLKQLSRDSWLKQFVLPDAVQD
;
A
#
# COMPACT_ATOMS: atom_id res chain seq x y z
N MET A 1 -6.19 41.73 32.22
CA MET A 1 -5.37 41.06 31.19
C MET A 1 -5.68 39.57 31.23
N GLN A 2 -6.42 39.06 30.25
CA GLN A 2 -6.62 37.61 30.09
C GLN A 2 -5.39 37.02 29.40
N TYR A 3 -4.56 36.30 30.15
CA TYR A 3 -3.55 35.43 29.56
C TYR A 3 -4.25 34.18 29.04
N LEU A 4 -4.70 34.23 27.79
CA LEU A 4 -5.03 33.02 27.04
C LEU A 4 -3.71 32.29 26.78
N PHE A 5 -3.43 31.26 27.58
CA PHE A 5 -2.45 30.25 27.21
C PHE A 5 -2.94 29.58 25.93
N GLN A 6 -2.50 30.09 24.77
CA GLN A 6 -2.61 29.37 23.52
C GLN A 6 -1.59 28.24 23.56
N PHE A 7 -2.03 27.07 24.01
CA PHE A 7 -1.29 25.84 23.79
C PHE A 7 -1.30 25.57 22.28
N GLN A 8 -0.36 26.16 21.56
CA GLN A 8 -0.08 25.74 20.19
C GLN A 8 0.73 24.45 20.31
N ASP A 9 0.06 23.31 20.13
CA ASP A 9 0.78 22.08 19.87
C ASP A 9 1.73 22.36 18.70
N PRO A 10 3.04 22.14 18.87
CA PRO A 10 3.97 22.29 17.77
C PRO A 10 3.47 21.42 16.62
N GLN A 11 3.36 21.99 15.41
CA GLN A 11 2.87 21.23 14.27
C GLN A 11 3.68 19.94 14.15
N PRO A 12 3.02 18.76 14.08
CA PRO A 12 3.73 17.50 14.08
C PRO A 12 4.68 17.50 12.88
N ARG A 13 5.95 17.19 13.12
CA ARG A 13 6.96 17.10 12.06
C ARG A 13 7.13 15.64 11.66
N CYS A 14 7.23 15.41 10.36
CA CYS A 14 7.40 14.07 9.83
C CYS A 14 8.77 13.52 10.22
N VAL A 15 8.77 12.34 10.84
CA VAL A 15 9.99 11.66 11.30
C VAL A 15 10.94 11.25 10.18
N PHE A 16 10.49 11.28 8.92
CA PHE A 16 11.28 10.86 7.76
C PHE A 16 11.93 12.02 6.98
N CYS A 17 11.29 13.19 6.94
CA CYS A 17 11.75 14.33 6.12
C CYS A 17 11.61 15.70 6.80
N SER A 18 11.18 15.74 8.07
CA SER A 18 11.04 16.95 8.89
C SER A 18 10.00 17.98 8.42
N ALA A 19 9.30 17.75 7.32
CA ALA A 19 8.18 18.59 6.86
C ALA A 19 6.95 18.45 7.77
N ASN A 20 5.99 19.37 7.65
CA ASN A 20 4.73 19.31 8.39
C ASN A 20 3.99 18.00 8.11
N GLU A 21 3.71 17.24 9.15
CA GLU A 21 3.06 15.96 9.07
C GLU A 21 1.54 16.13 9.04
N THR A 22 0.94 15.67 7.95
CA THR A 22 -0.51 15.51 7.79
C THR A 22 -0.75 14.10 7.26
N TYR A 23 -1.96 13.56 7.32
CA TYR A 23 -2.24 12.25 6.70
C TYR A 23 -1.92 12.24 5.19
N GLN A 24 -2.21 13.35 4.49
CA GLN A 24 -1.84 13.54 3.09
C GLN A 24 -0.33 13.46 2.88
N HIS A 25 0.44 14.14 3.73
CA HIS A 25 1.89 14.10 3.62
C HIS A 25 2.43 12.71 3.97
N PHE A 26 2.11 12.22 5.16
CA PHE A 26 2.66 10.99 5.72
C PHE A 26 2.36 9.74 4.86
N LEU A 27 1.12 9.56 4.38
CA LEU A 27 0.73 8.37 3.61
C LEU A 27 1.07 8.45 2.11
N PHE A 28 1.21 9.66 1.57
CA PHE A 28 1.21 9.87 0.12
C PHE A 28 2.32 10.79 -0.40
N ALA A 29 2.52 11.98 0.20
CA ALA A 29 3.47 12.96 -0.35
C ALA A 29 4.91 12.84 0.19
N CYS A 30 5.11 12.17 1.32
CA CYS A 30 6.42 12.02 1.94
C CYS A 30 7.37 11.22 1.03
N PRO A 31 8.62 11.66 0.80
CA PRO A 31 9.58 10.94 -0.05
C PRO A 31 9.83 9.49 0.39
N PHE A 32 9.79 9.24 1.71
CA PHE A 32 9.89 7.89 2.26
C PHE A 32 8.69 7.05 1.84
N GLY A 33 7.46 7.52 2.09
CA GLY A 33 6.24 6.82 1.69
C GLY A 33 6.16 6.61 0.19
N GLN A 34 6.50 7.61 -0.62
CA GLN A 34 6.57 7.48 -2.08
C GLN A 34 7.53 6.38 -2.51
N SER A 35 8.71 6.30 -1.87
CA SER A 35 9.71 5.25 -2.12
C SER A 35 9.17 3.87 -1.76
N VAL A 36 8.43 3.74 -0.66
CA VAL A 36 7.78 2.48 -0.27
C VAL A 36 6.75 2.04 -1.33
N TRP A 37 6.02 2.99 -1.91
CA TRP A 37 5.02 2.74 -2.94
C TRP A 37 5.60 2.39 -4.31
N GLN A 38 6.85 2.77 -4.62
CA GLN A 38 7.41 2.64 -5.98
C GLN A 38 7.28 1.22 -6.57
N PRO A 39 7.64 0.13 -5.86
CA PRO A 39 7.54 -1.22 -6.43
C PRO A 39 6.09 -1.61 -6.78
N PHE A 40 5.12 -1.12 -6.00
CA PHE A 40 3.70 -1.41 -6.20
C PHE A 40 3.10 -0.64 -7.37
N LYS A 41 3.75 0.40 -7.89
CA LYS A 41 3.27 1.11 -9.09
C LYS A 41 3.28 0.23 -10.34
N GLN A 42 3.96 -0.91 -10.31
CA GLN A 42 3.86 -1.90 -11.40
C GLN A 42 2.45 -2.48 -11.53
N LEU A 43 1.64 -2.51 -10.46
CA LEU A 43 0.24 -2.91 -10.56
C LEU A 43 -0.53 -1.96 -11.49
N GLN A 44 -0.36 -0.65 -11.29
CA GLN A 44 -0.95 0.38 -12.13
C GLN A 44 -0.47 0.28 -13.58
N ARG A 45 0.83 0.04 -13.78
CA ARG A 45 1.41 -0.09 -15.12
C ARG A 45 0.83 -1.28 -15.89
N LEU A 46 0.75 -2.46 -15.26
CA LEU A 46 0.27 -3.69 -15.91
C LEU A 46 -1.25 -3.73 -16.14
N LEU A 47 -2.01 -2.97 -15.34
CA LEU A 47 -3.47 -2.85 -15.46
C LEU A 47 -3.89 -1.56 -16.17
N GLU A 48 -2.92 -0.76 -16.62
CA GLU A 48 -3.11 0.52 -17.31
C GLU A 48 -4.09 1.42 -16.56
N CYS A 49 -3.90 1.57 -15.24
CA CYS A 49 -4.73 2.45 -14.40
C CYS A 49 -3.90 3.52 -13.71
N ALA A 50 -4.54 4.64 -13.36
CA ALA A 50 -3.87 5.74 -12.68
C ALA A 50 -3.48 5.35 -11.25
N PHE A 51 -2.30 5.80 -10.81
CA PHE A 51 -2.01 5.82 -9.38
C PHE A 51 -2.86 6.93 -8.72
N PRO A 52 -3.39 6.73 -7.50
CA PRO A 52 -4.11 7.77 -6.79
C PRO A 52 -3.31 9.08 -6.74
N ARG A 53 -3.99 10.22 -6.79
CA ARG A 53 -3.36 11.56 -6.81
C ARG A 53 -3.25 12.19 -5.42
N ASN A 54 -4.00 11.66 -4.47
CA ASN A 54 -4.09 12.16 -3.10
C ASN A 54 -4.51 11.04 -2.14
N ALA A 55 -4.48 11.31 -0.84
CA ALA A 55 -4.83 10.36 0.20
C ALA A 55 -6.32 9.97 0.15
N PHE A 56 -7.21 10.85 -0.30
CA PHE A 56 -8.62 10.51 -0.45
C PHE A 56 -8.82 9.42 -1.50
N GLU A 57 -8.27 9.61 -2.71
CA GLU A 57 -8.30 8.59 -3.77
C GLU A 57 -7.60 7.30 -3.32
N LEU A 58 -6.49 7.42 -2.60
CA LEU A 58 -5.76 6.25 -2.10
C LEU A 58 -6.61 5.41 -1.14
N LEU A 59 -7.27 6.05 -0.17
CA LEU A 59 -7.97 5.38 0.91
C LEU A 59 -9.38 4.92 0.53
N PHE A 60 -10.08 5.70 -0.29
CA PHE A 60 -11.51 5.51 -0.54
C PHE A 60 -11.82 5.07 -1.96
N GLU A 61 -10.96 5.33 -2.93
CA GLU A 61 -11.19 4.93 -4.32
C GLU A 61 -10.41 3.68 -4.71
N THR A 62 -10.90 3.02 -5.77
CA THR A 62 -10.17 1.95 -6.45
C THR A 62 -9.84 2.42 -7.85
N PRO A 63 -8.53 2.51 -8.20
CA PRO A 63 -8.13 2.80 -9.57
C PRO A 63 -8.79 1.81 -10.53
N LYS A 64 -9.36 2.31 -11.62
CA LYS A 64 -10.06 1.48 -12.60
C LYS A 64 -9.06 1.01 -13.66
N PRO A 65 -8.82 -0.31 -13.81
CA PRO A 65 -8.12 -0.85 -14.97
C PRO A 65 -8.76 -0.36 -16.28
N SER A 66 -7.94 -0.10 -17.30
CA SER A 66 -8.44 0.31 -18.62
C SER A 66 -9.27 -0.80 -19.27
N ASP A 67 -8.87 -2.06 -19.09
CA ASP A 67 -9.65 -3.22 -19.51
C ASP A 67 -10.68 -3.61 -18.44
N GLY A 68 -11.97 -3.52 -18.81
CA GLY A 68 -13.13 -3.92 -18.00
C GLY A 68 -13.07 -5.35 -17.48
N TYR A 69 -12.32 -6.22 -18.15
CA TYR A 69 -12.08 -7.60 -17.75
C TYR A 69 -11.47 -7.72 -16.34
N TYR A 70 -10.56 -6.81 -15.99
CA TYR A 70 -9.81 -6.84 -14.72
C TYR A 70 -10.50 -6.11 -13.57
N VAL A 71 -11.47 -5.23 -13.85
CA VAL A 71 -12.10 -4.34 -12.85
C VAL A 71 -12.62 -5.11 -11.63
N ARG A 72 -13.40 -6.19 -11.84
CA ARG A 72 -14.01 -6.94 -10.73
C ARG A 72 -13.01 -7.67 -9.86
N GLY A 73 -11.91 -8.16 -10.45
CA GLY A 73 -10.83 -8.78 -9.69
C GLY A 73 -10.04 -7.75 -8.90
N TYR A 74 -9.72 -6.62 -9.55
CA TYR A 74 -8.93 -5.57 -8.95
C TYR A 74 -9.63 -4.87 -7.77
N LEU A 75 -10.96 -4.74 -7.83
CA LEU A 75 -11.80 -4.28 -6.70
C LEU A 75 -11.59 -5.09 -5.41
N LYS A 76 -11.15 -6.35 -5.50
CA LYS A 76 -10.86 -7.20 -4.34
C LYS A 76 -9.39 -7.15 -3.91
N ILE A 77 -8.49 -6.90 -4.86
CA ILE A 77 -7.03 -6.89 -4.64
C ILE A 77 -6.56 -5.53 -4.10
N TRP A 78 -7.03 -4.43 -4.68
CA TRP A 78 -6.56 -3.08 -4.34
C TRP A 78 -6.74 -2.73 -2.86
N PRO A 79 -7.88 -3.03 -2.20
CA PRO A 79 -8.02 -2.78 -0.76
C PRO A 79 -6.96 -3.48 0.10
N ILE A 80 -6.54 -4.68 -0.28
CA ILE A 80 -5.48 -5.43 0.41
C ILE A 80 -4.14 -4.70 0.23
N VAL A 81 -3.77 -4.40 -1.02
CA VAL A 81 -2.51 -3.72 -1.35
C VAL A 81 -2.39 -2.42 -0.58
N ARG A 82 -3.42 -1.56 -0.64
CA ARG A 82 -3.37 -0.27 0.05
C ARG A 82 -3.32 -0.39 1.56
N ALA A 83 -4.07 -1.32 2.15
CA ALA A 83 -4.09 -1.49 3.59
C ALA A 83 -2.71 -1.93 4.10
N CYS A 84 -2.10 -2.92 3.46
CA CYS A 84 -0.79 -3.44 3.86
C CYS A 84 0.33 -2.40 3.70
N VAL A 85 0.36 -1.65 2.60
CA VAL A 85 1.38 -0.62 2.37
C VAL A 85 1.21 0.54 3.36
N CYS A 86 -0.02 1.06 3.52
CA CYS A 86 -0.29 2.12 4.49
C CYS A 86 0.03 1.69 5.92
N TYR A 87 -0.32 0.45 6.29
CA TYR A 87 -0.01 -0.11 7.60
C TYR A 87 1.50 -0.16 7.86
N GLN A 88 2.29 -0.62 6.89
CA GLN A 88 3.75 -0.70 7.07
C GLN A 88 4.42 0.67 7.15
N ILE A 89 3.94 1.65 6.38
CA ILE A 89 4.40 3.05 6.50
C ILE A 89 4.05 3.61 7.88
N TRP A 90 2.84 3.33 8.38
CA TRP A 90 2.37 3.74 9.71
C TRP A 90 3.14 3.09 10.84
N LEU A 91 3.35 1.78 10.76
CA LEU A 91 4.12 1.04 11.75
C LEU A 91 5.54 1.58 11.83
N GLN A 92 6.20 1.81 10.68
CA GLN A 92 7.54 2.37 10.67
C GLN A 92 7.56 3.79 11.27
N ARG A 93 6.57 4.64 10.98
CA ARG A 93 6.47 5.97 11.60
C ARG A 93 6.28 5.87 13.11
N ALA A 94 5.46 4.95 13.58
CA ALA A 94 5.24 4.71 15.00
C ALA A 94 6.52 4.21 15.69
N ASP A 95 7.22 3.23 15.10
CA ASP A 95 8.51 2.75 15.59
C ASP A 95 9.52 3.91 15.70
N ARG A 96 9.62 4.76 14.68
CA ARG A 96 10.52 5.93 14.73
C ARG A 96 10.14 7.00 15.75
N THR A 97 8.87 7.05 16.16
CA THR A 97 8.38 8.03 17.15
C THR A 97 8.54 7.50 18.57
N PHE A 98 8.23 6.21 18.79
CA PHE A 98 8.04 5.64 20.13
C PHE A 98 9.07 4.56 20.49
N ARG A 99 9.82 4.04 19.51
CA ARG A 99 10.79 2.95 19.66
C ARG A 99 12.11 3.28 18.95
N VAL A 100 12.72 4.39 19.39
CA VAL A 100 13.94 4.94 18.77
C VAL A 100 15.15 4.00 18.86
N ASP A 101 15.08 3.01 19.74
CA ASP A 101 16.04 1.92 19.91
C ASP A 101 16.06 0.94 18.72
N LEU A 102 14.97 0.85 17.97
CA LEU A 102 14.90 -0.03 16.80
C LEU A 102 15.72 0.51 15.62
N PRO A 103 16.35 -0.39 14.84
CA PRO A 103 17.06 0.00 13.64
C PRO A 103 16.13 0.68 12.64
N PHE A 104 16.66 1.71 11.97
CA PHE A 104 15.95 2.33 10.86
C PHE A 104 15.88 1.37 9.68
N LYS A 105 14.66 1.09 9.21
CA LYS A 105 14.43 0.29 8.01
C LYS A 105 14.33 1.20 6.80
N SER A 106 15.02 0.83 5.73
CA SER A 106 14.94 1.49 4.44
C SER A 106 13.54 1.37 3.83
N PRO A 107 13.15 2.26 2.90
CA PRO A 107 11.88 2.14 2.18
C PRO A 107 11.69 0.78 1.50
N LEU A 108 12.76 0.19 0.95
CA LEU A 108 12.71 -1.10 0.29
C LEU A 108 12.39 -2.24 1.27
N GLU A 109 12.98 -2.23 2.47
CA GLU A 109 12.66 -3.23 3.51
C GLU A 109 11.19 -3.12 3.93
N ILE A 110 10.66 -1.91 4.07
CA ILE A 110 9.24 -1.68 4.33
C ILE A 110 8.37 -2.17 3.18
N SER A 111 8.77 -1.93 1.92
CA SER A 111 8.07 -2.48 0.74
C SER A 111 8.05 -4.01 0.76
N LEU A 112 9.15 -4.67 1.14
CA LEU A 112 9.22 -6.12 1.24
C LEU A 112 8.34 -6.66 2.36
N GLN A 113 8.28 -5.98 3.51
CA GLN A 113 7.37 -6.31 4.60
C GLN A 113 5.90 -6.17 4.19
N ALA A 114 5.57 -5.09 3.46
CA ALA A 114 4.23 -4.91 2.89
C ALA A 114 3.89 -6.00 1.87
N ALA A 115 4.83 -6.32 0.96
CA ALA A 115 4.66 -7.37 -0.04
C ALA A 115 4.38 -8.73 0.60
N GLY A 116 5.10 -9.08 1.67
CA GLY A 116 4.87 -10.31 2.43
C GLY A 116 3.45 -10.38 3.03
N LEU A 117 2.98 -9.29 3.63
CA LEU A 117 1.60 -9.22 4.14
C LEU A 117 0.57 -9.30 3.02
N ILE A 118 0.79 -8.63 1.90
CA ILE A 118 -0.09 -8.70 0.73
C ILE A 118 -0.16 -10.14 0.23
N LYS A 119 0.98 -10.83 0.08
CA LYS A 119 1.04 -12.23 -0.33
C LYS A 119 0.20 -13.12 0.57
N LEU A 120 0.31 -12.94 1.89
CA LEU A 120 -0.48 -13.66 2.88
C LEU A 120 -1.99 -13.43 2.68
N HIS A 121 -2.43 -12.18 2.58
CA HIS A 121 -3.84 -11.84 2.38
C HIS A 121 -4.39 -12.28 1.02
N LEU A 122 -3.59 -12.23 -0.05
CA LEU A 122 -3.98 -12.73 -1.37
C LEU A 122 -4.13 -14.25 -1.36
N ARG A 123 -3.26 -14.98 -0.64
CA ARG A 123 -3.41 -16.42 -0.45
C ARG A 123 -4.72 -16.76 0.26
N GLN A 124 -5.04 -16.05 1.34
CA GLN A 124 -6.32 -16.22 2.04
C GLN A 124 -7.51 -15.89 1.14
N LEU A 125 -7.44 -14.76 0.41
CA LEU A 125 -8.50 -14.35 -0.52
C LEU A 125 -8.77 -15.42 -1.58
N LEU A 126 -7.73 -16.04 -2.13
CA LEU A 126 -7.88 -17.12 -3.11
C LEU A 126 -8.55 -18.35 -2.49
N GLN A 127 -8.15 -18.76 -1.28
CA GLN A 127 -8.78 -19.89 -0.57
C GLN A 127 -10.27 -19.63 -0.31
N ASP A 128 -10.63 -18.44 0.19
CA ASP A 128 -12.01 -18.07 0.46
C ASP A 128 -12.87 -18.00 -0.81
N LEU A 129 -12.26 -17.56 -1.92
CA LEU A 129 -12.95 -17.44 -3.20
C LEU A 129 -13.05 -18.76 -3.96
N GLN A 130 -12.17 -19.74 -3.75
CA GLN A 130 -12.34 -21.07 -4.35
C GLN A 130 -13.67 -21.70 -3.94
N LEU A 131 -14.13 -21.38 -2.74
CA LEU A 131 -15.42 -21.81 -2.20
C LEU A 131 -16.61 -20.93 -2.67
N LYS A 132 -16.37 -19.86 -3.43
CA LYS A 132 -17.36 -18.83 -3.77
C LYS A 132 -17.29 -18.40 -5.25
N LYS A 133 -18.25 -17.58 -5.70
CA LYS A 133 -18.15 -16.91 -7.01
C LYS A 133 -17.13 -15.77 -6.94
N GLY A 134 -16.24 -15.70 -7.93
CA GLY A 134 -15.29 -14.59 -8.09
C GLY A 134 -13.82 -15.00 -8.13
N TYR A 135 -13.49 -16.25 -7.84
CA TYR A 135 -12.13 -16.79 -7.93
C TYR A 135 -11.46 -16.45 -9.26
N ILE A 136 -12.09 -16.81 -10.38
CA ILE A 136 -11.58 -16.58 -11.73
C ILE A 136 -11.22 -15.10 -11.97
N LYS A 137 -12.05 -14.17 -11.49
CA LYS A 137 -11.82 -12.72 -11.69
C LYS A 137 -10.58 -12.24 -10.95
N VAL A 138 -10.37 -12.69 -9.72
CA VAL A 138 -9.15 -12.37 -8.94
C VAL A 138 -7.94 -13.06 -9.54
N PHE A 139 -8.05 -14.37 -9.83
CA PHE A 139 -6.98 -15.17 -10.39
C PHE A 139 -6.45 -14.58 -11.70
N ASN A 140 -7.34 -14.11 -12.59
CA ASN A 140 -6.93 -13.49 -13.86
C ASN A 140 -6.15 -12.19 -13.67
N VAL A 141 -6.50 -11.38 -12.67
CA VAL A 141 -5.72 -10.18 -12.34
C VAL A 141 -4.35 -10.59 -11.81
N LEU A 142 -4.28 -11.56 -10.89
CA LEU A 142 -3.00 -12.02 -10.36
C LEU A 142 -2.11 -12.64 -11.45
N LYS A 143 -2.69 -13.37 -12.41
CA LYS A 143 -1.97 -13.91 -13.58
C LYS A 143 -1.47 -12.79 -14.51
N GLN A 144 -2.21 -11.70 -14.65
CA GLN A 144 -1.72 -10.52 -15.37
C GLN A 144 -0.56 -9.84 -14.63
N LEU A 145 -0.66 -9.73 -13.29
CA LEU A 145 0.38 -9.14 -12.45
C LEU A 145 1.67 -9.99 -12.40
N SER A 146 1.59 -11.31 -12.65
CA SER A 146 2.76 -12.19 -12.61
C SER A 146 3.74 -12.00 -13.78
N ARG A 147 3.40 -11.13 -14.74
CA ARG A 147 4.29 -10.68 -15.81
C ARG A 147 5.44 -9.81 -15.29
N ASP A 148 5.28 -9.16 -14.15
CA ASP A 148 6.37 -8.42 -13.48
C ASP A 148 7.10 -9.35 -12.50
N SER A 149 8.42 -9.40 -12.60
CA SER A 149 9.26 -10.32 -11.82
C SER A 149 9.25 -10.00 -10.33
N TRP A 150 9.21 -8.71 -9.96
CA TRP A 150 9.20 -8.29 -8.56
C TRP A 150 7.85 -8.63 -7.91
N LEU A 151 6.74 -8.34 -8.58
CA LEU A 151 5.41 -8.73 -8.11
C LEU A 151 5.30 -10.25 -7.98
N LYS A 152 5.73 -11.00 -9.01
CA LYS A 152 5.73 -12.47 -8.99
C LYS A 152 6.49 -13.01 -7.78
N GLN A 153 7.70 -12.50 -7.54
CA GLN A 153 8.56 -12.99 -6.47
C GLN A 153 8.05 -12.60 -5.07
N PHE A 154 7.65 -11.36 -4.86
CA PHE A 154 7.45 -10.82 -3.51
C PHE A 154 5.99 -10.65 -3.11
N VAL A 155 5.08 -10.44 -4.06
CA VAL A 155 3.67 -10.08 -3.78
C VAL A 155 2.71 -11.23 -4.06
N LEU A 156 2.92 -11.98 -5.14
CA LEU A 156 1.94 -12.96 -5.60
C LEU A 156 2.07 -14.31 -4.88
N PRO A 157 0.95 -14.97 -4.54
CA PRO A 157 0.96 -16.34 -4.03
C PRO A 157 1.50 -17.32 -5.07
N ASP A 158 2.14 -18.39 -4.60
CA ASP A 158 2.77 -19.41 -5.45
C ASP A 158 1.75 -20.12 -6.37
N ALA A 159 0.51 -20.27 -5.91
CA ALA A 159 -0.59 -20.85 -6.68
C ALA A 159 -0.95 -20.12 -7.99
N VAL A 160 -0.39 -18.93 -8.24
CA VAL A 160 -0.59 -18.13 -9.47
C VAL A 160 0.65 -18.14 -10.38
N GLN A 161 1.72 -18.83 -9.97
CA GLN A 161 3.01 -18.80 -10.67
C GLN A 161 3.15 -19.88 -11.76
N ASP A 162 2.26 -20.88 -11.72
CA ASP A 162 2.03 -21.92 -12.74
C ASP A 162 0.85 -21.52 -13.66
#